data_AF-A0A416RC59-F1
#
_entry.id   AF-A0A416RC59-F1
#
_cell.length_a   1.000
_cell.length_b   1.000
_cell.length_c   1.000
_cell.angle_alpha   90.00
_cell.angle_beta   90.00
_cell.angle_gamma   90.00
#
_symmetry.space_group_name_H-M   'P 1'
#
loop_
_entity.id
_entity.type
_entity.pdbx_description
1 polymer ?
#
loop_
_entity_poly.entity_id
_entity_poly.type
_entity_poly.pdbx_seq_one_letter_code
_entity_poly.pdbx_strand_id
1 'polypeptide(L)'
;MSNQVFRQNLDDKKGPQPGGPYLIQMLFKEPVDMPDKDEMTAVMEKHIGAVECFCRDKKMAGFAALDHIAEFQDGKCPMQLMVMKCDKFKGKGFDAFLMSQMWDCQEDRERIFKECRYQVVATDMLAAALPALERANLDADFVEALAELYPTCEAFYFQNCGKLLLAEDVRSHQIEGSDRFIRFGVNVRFFNIEGTEDMLIDTVGMSTLFLPDLQYHFHGMDPNWVVNHAYNVASYILEHDNPIQDGETVDGVENGQMSREIQWKCQYEDAMIQPPRGVLDINMGDYASGKR
;
A
#
# COMPACT_ATOMS: atom_id res chain seq x y z
N MET A 1 -3.46 25.10 2.98
CA MET A 1 -4.19 23.88 3.35
C MET A 1 -5.67 24.15 3.18
N SER A 2 -6.42 23.28 2.51
CA SER A 2 -7.87 23.39 2.40
C SER A 2 -8.48 23.02 3.76
N ASN A 3 -9.19 23.94 4.42
CA ASN A 3 -9.96 23.67 5.66
C ASN A 3 -11.24 22.89 5.34
N GLN A 4 -11.13 21.85 4.53
CA GLN A 4 -12.26 21.04 4.13
C GLN A 4 -12.51 19.98 5.20
N VAL A 5 -13.66 20.12 5.86
CA VAL A 5 -14.14 19.16 6.85
C VAL A 5 -14.73 17.97 6.11
N PHE A 6 -14.17 16.79 6.30
CA PHE A 6 -14.69 15.54 5.77
C PHE A 6 -15.55 14.86 6.83
N ARG A 7 -16.76 14.43 6.46
CA ARG A 7 -17.60 13.62 7.34
C ARG A 7 -17.36 12.16 7.07
N GLN A 8 -17.13 11.40 8.13
CA GLN A 8 -17.08 9.95 8.06
C GLN A 8 -18.39 9.41 7.49
N ASN A 9 -18.29 8.53 6.48
CA ASN A 9 -19.42 7.79 5.95
C ASN A 9 -19.60 6.48 6.73
N LEU A 10 -20.50 6.48 7.72
CA LEU A 10 -20.80 5.31 8.54
C LEU A 10 -21.71 4.29 7.82
N ASP A 11 -22.30 4.66 6.68
CA ASP A 11 -23.22 3.80 5.92
C ASP A 11 -22.48 2.91 4.92
N ASP A 12 -21.24 3.23 4.57
CA ASP A 12 -20.42 2.38 3.70
C ASP A 12 -19.88 1.20 4.49
N LYS A 13 -20.40 0.01 4.20
CA LYS A 13 -19.96 -1.26 4.80
C LYS A 13 -18.91 -1.99 3.96
N LYS A 14 -18.51 -1.43 2.83
CA LYS A 14 -17.53 -2.06 1.94
C LYS A 14 -16.12 -1.64 2.36
N GLY A 15 -15.54 -2.45 3.25
CA GLY A 15 -14.11 -2.41 3.52
C GLY A 15 -13.27 -2.98 2.37
N PRO A 16 -11.93 -2.80 2.40
CA PRO A 16 -11.04 -3.57 1.55
C PRO A 16 -11.29 -5.07 1.75
N GLN A 17 -11.20 -5.86 0.68
CA GLN A 17 -11.25 -7.32 0.81
C GLN A 17 -9.88 -7.80 1.30
N PRO A 18 -9.77 -8.39 2.51
CA PRO A 18 -8.50 -8.92 2.98
C PRO A 18 -7.97 -9.98 2.01
N GLY A 19 -6.67 -9.90 1.71
CA GLY A 19 -6.03 -10.78 0.74
C GLY A 19 -6.37 -10.51 -0.72
N GLY A 20 -7.16 -9.48 -1.02
CA GLY A 20 -7.53 -9.14 -2.39
C GLY A 20 -6.31 -8.85 -3.28
N PRO A 21 -6.47 -8.83 -4.61
CA PRO A 21 -5.37 -8.58 -5.53
C PRO A 21 -4.67 -7.25 -5.27
N TYR A 22 -3.35 -7.22 -5.45
CA TYR A 22 -2.54 -6.01 -5.39
C TYR A 22 -2.64 -5.25 -6.71
N LEU A 23 -3.40 -4.15 -6.71
CA LEU A 23 -3.80 -3.40 -7.90
C LEU A 23 -2.90 -2.18 -8.10
N ILE A 24 -2.08 -2.26 -9.15
CA ILE A 24 -1.11 -1.22 -9.53
C ILE A 24 -1.62 -0.51 -10.78
N GLN A 25 -1.75 0.81 -10.73
CA GLN A 25 -2.15 1.64 -11.86
C GLN A 25 -1.01 2.60 -12.22
N MET A 26 -0.37 2.34 -13.36
CA MET A 26 0.65 3.23 -13.94
C MET A 26 -0.03 4.31 -14.79
N LEU A 27 0.39 5.56 -14.62
CA LEU A 27 -0.21 6.72 -15.29
C LEU A 27 0.75 7.34 -16.32
N PHE A 28 0.21 7.70 -17.48
CA PHE A 28 0.97 8.20 -18.62
C PHE A 28 0.29 9.41 -19.28
N LYS A 29 1.11 10.34 -19.79
CA LYS A 29 0.66 11.49 -20.60
C LYS A 29 0.20 11.06 -21.99
N GLU A 30 1.00 10.21 -22.64
CA GLU A 30 0.78 9.69 -23.98
C GLU A 30 0.46 8.19 -23.94
N PRO A 31 -0.20 7.63 -24.98
CA PRO A 31 -0.43 6.20 -25.04
C PRO A 31 0.90 5.45 -25.13
N VAL A 32 0.98 4.32 -24.43
CA VAL A 32 2.16 3.45 -24.44
C VAL A 32 1.81 2.08 -25.01
N ASP A 33 2.73 1.52 -25.79
CA ASP A 33 2.61 0.15 -26.25
C ASP A 33 3.01 -0.82 -25.14
N MET A 34 2.37 -1.99 -25.13
CA MET A 34 2.82 -3.08 -24.27
C MET A 34 4.16 -3.60 -24.81
N PRO A 35 5.20 -3.72 -23.96
CA PRO A 35 6.49 -4.27 -24.38
C PRO A 35 6.35 -5.66 -25.03
N ASP A 36 7.37 -6.05 -25.79
CA ASP A 36 7.35 -7.36 -26.46
C ASP A 36 7.52 -8.53 -25.46
N LYS A 37 7.23 -9.75 -25.93
CA LYS A 37 7.24 -10.92 -25.04
C LYS A 37 8.62 -11.14 -24.44
N ASP A 38 9.67 -10.97 -25.24
CA ASP A 38 11.03 -11.32 -24.86
C ASP A 38 11.58 -10.28 -23.88
N GLU A 39 11.30 -8.99 -24.12
CA GLU A 39 11.61 -7.89 -23.20
C GLU A 39 10.88 -8.06 -21.86
N MET A 40 9.56 -8.28 -21.87
CA MET A 40 8.81 -8.50 -20.62
C MET A 40 9.34 -9.72 -19.86
N THR A 41 9.60 -10.83 -20.55
CA THR A 41 10.11 -12.05 -19.90
C THR A 41 11.47 -11.79 -19.27
N ALA A 42 12.40 -11.14 -19.98
CA ALA A 42 13.74 -10.86 -19.46
C ALA A 42 13.71 -9.93 -18.23
N VAL A 43 12.87 -8.89 -18.23
CA VAL A 43 12.75 -7.98 -17.07
C VAL A 43 12.05 -8.68 -15.91
N MET A 44 10.99 -9.44 -16.15
CA MET A 44 10.34 -10.22 -15.10
C MET A 44 11.31 -11.24 -14.49
N GLU A 45 12.08 -11.96 -15.29
CA GLU A 45 13.08 -12.92 -14.79
C GLU A 45 14.16 -12.25 -13.94
N LYS A 46 14.60 -11.05 -14.35
CA LYS A 46 15.61 -10.26 -13.63
C LYS A 46 15.17 -9.88 -12.21
N HIS A 47 13.91 -9.47 -12.05
CA HIS A 47 13.39 -8.97 -10.76
C HIS A 47 12.77 -10.07 -9.91
N ILE A 48 12.07 -11.02 -10.52
CA ILE A 48 11.19 -11.98 -9.81
C ILE A 48 11.82 -13.38 -9.73
N GLY A 49 12.74 -13.73 -10.63
CA GLY A 49 13.26 -15.10 -10.75
C GLY A 49 12.54 -15.92 -11.82
N ALA A 50 12.37 -17.23 -11.64
CA ALA A 50 11.85 -18.07 -12.72
C ALA A 50 10.40 -17.72 -13.07
N VAL A 51 10.14 -17.27 -14.31
CA VAL A 51 8.78 -16.93 -14.78
C VAL A 51 8.43 -17.63 -16.09
N GLU A 52 7.15 -17.95 -16.27
CA GLU A 52 6.61 -18.41 -17.54
C GLU A 52 5.55 -17.44 -18.07
N CYS A 53 5.80 -16.84 -19.23
CA CYS A 53 4.78 -16.06 -19.94
C CYS A 53 3.76 -17.00 -20.62
N PHE A 54 2.64 -17.24 -19.92
CA PHE A 54 1.56 -18.13 -20.37
C PHE A 54 0.57 -17.44 -21.31
N CYS A 55 0.47 -16.11 -21.27
CA CYS A 55 -0.31 -15.36 -22.26
C CYS A 55 0.33 -14.02 -22.61
N ARG A 56 0.25 -13.66 -23.89
CA ARG A 56 0.48 -12.30 -24.37
C ARG A 56 -0.33 -12.09 -25.63
N ASP A 57 -1.27 -11.16 -25.57
CA ASP A 57 -2.06 -10.74 -26.72
C ASP A 57 -2.19 -9.21 -26.76
N LYS A 58 -3.08 -8.68 -27.60
CA LYS A 58 -3.28 -7.22 -27.73
C LYS A 58 -3.99 -6.59 -26.52
N LYS A 59 -4.49 -7.38 -25.57
CA LYS A 59 -5.26 -6.94 -24.41
C LYS A 59 -4.50 -7.10 -23.11
N MET A 60 -3.60 -8.07 -22.99
CA MET A 60 -2.91 -8.38 -21.76
C MET A 60 -1.66 -9.24 -21.97
N ALA A 61 -0.77 -9.21 -20.99
CA ALA A 61 0.27 -10.19 -20.77
C ALA A 61 0.08 -10.82 -19.39
N GLY A 62 0.41 -12.11 -19.27
CA GLY A 62 0.30 -12.89 -18.04
C GLY A 62 1.53 -13.74 -17.84
N PHE A 63 2.05 -13.72 -16.61
CA PHE A 63 3.25 -14.43 -16.19
C PHE A 63 2.93 -15.28 -14.98
N ALA A 64 3.41 -16.52 -14.97
CA ALA A 64 3.40 -17.39 -13.81
C ALA A 64 4.77 -17.28 -13.12
N ALA A 65 4.79 -16.94 -11.83
CA ALA A 65 6.00 -16.91 -11.02
C ALA A 65 6.27 -18.31 -10.46
N LEU A 66 7.19 -19.05 -11.08
CA LEU A 66 7.32 -20.51 -10.93
C LEU A 66 7.88 -20.92 -9.56
N ASP A 67 8.65 -20.04 -8.92
CA ASP A 67 9.22 -20.26 -7.59
C ASP A 67 8.22 -19.90 -6.47
N HIS A 68 7.09 -19.26 -6.81
CA HIS A 68 6.09 -18.76 -5.87
C HIS A 68 4.78 -19.53 -6.01
N ILE A 69 4.70 -20.67 -5.33
CA ILE A 69 3.61 -21.65 -5.51
C ILE A 69 2.60 -21.55 -4.36
N ALA A 70 1.38 -21.19 -4.70
CA ALA A 70 0.25 -21.19 -3.79
C ALA A 70 -0.39 -22.59 -3.69
N GLU A 71 -0.73 -23.00 -2.47
CA GLU A 71 -1.43 -24.25 -2.17
C GLU A 71 -2.93 -23.99 -1.96
N PHE A 72 -3.76 -24.64 -2.79
CA PHE A 72 -5.22 -24.62 -2.70
C PHE A 72 -5.76 -26.03 -2.48
N GLN A 73 -7.04 -26.15 -2.11
CA GLN A 73 -7.71 -27.45 -1.92
C GLN A 73 -7.65 -28.32 -3.19
N ASP A 74 -7.75 -27.70 -4.37
CA ASP A 74 -7.80 -28.39 -5.67
C ASP A 74 -6.42 -28.57 -6.33
N GLY A 75 -5.33 -28.16 -5.66
CA GLY A 75 -3.97 -28.35 -6.15
C GLY A 75 -3.04 -27.17 -5.88
N LYS A 76 -1.85 -27.25 -6.49
CA LYS A 76 -0.83 -26.20 -6.41
C LYS A 76 -0.77 -25.46 -7.73
N CYS A 77 -0.70 -24.13 -7.68
CA CYS A 77 -0.41 -23.34 -8.87
C CYS A 77 0.53 -22.17 -8.55
N PRO A 78 1.40 -21.80 -9.50
CA PRO A 78 2.21 -20.61 -9.36
C PRO A 78 1.32 -19.38 -9.31
N MET A 79 1.78 -18.36 -8.57
CA MET A 79 1.18 -17.04 -8.62
C MET A 79 1.18 -16.47 -10.02
N GLN A 80 0.16 -15.66 -10.33
CA GLN A 80 0.01 -15.06 -11.64
C GLN A 80 0.14 -13.54 -11.55
N LEU A 81 0.92 -12.96 -12.45
CA LEU A 81 1.10 -11.53 -12.60
C LEU A 81 0.55 -11.10 -13.94
N MET A 82 -0.32 -10.11 -13.93
CA MET A 82 -1.09 -9.68 -15.08
C MET A 82 -0.80 -8.23 -15.39
N VAL A 83 -0.53 -7.92 -16.65
CA VAL A 83 -0.37 -6.56 -17.16
C VAL A 83 -1.38 -6.33 -18.27
N MET A 84 -2.29 -5.38 -18.08
CA MET A 84 -3.33 -5.06 -19.05
C MET A 84 -2.79 -4.13 -20.14
N LYS A 85 -3.45 -4.09 -21.29
CA LYS A 85 -3.11 -3.10 -22.33
C LYS A 85 -3.29 -1.67 -21.81
N CYS A 86 -2.58 -0.74 -22.44
CA CYS A 86 -2.83 0.68 -22.25
C CYS A 86 -4.29 1.03 -22.60
N ASP A 87 -4.94 1.80 -21.72
CA ASP A 87 -6.29 2.34 -21.92
C ASP A 87 -6.35 3.81 -21.49
N LYS A 88 -7.46 4.49 -21.80
CA LYS A 88 -7.67 5.88 -21.39
C LYS A 88 -7.87 5.98 -19.88
N PHE A 89 -7.06 6.80 -19.24
CA PHE A 89 -7.26 7.22 -17.87
C PHE A 89 -8.37 8.27 -17.80
N LYS A 90 -9.43 7.98 -17.05
CA LYS A 90 -10.61 8.86 -16.95
C LYS A 90 -10.52 9.91 -15.84
N GLY A 91 -9.55 9.80 -14.93
CA GLY A 91 -9.43 10.71 -13.78
C GLY A 91 -10.65 10.73 -12.86
N LYS A 92 -11.43 9.64 -12.82
CA LYS A 92 -12.63 9.50 -11.96
C LYS A 92 -12.34 8.53 -10.82
N GLY A 93 -12.97 8.75 -9.67
CA GLY A 93 -12.79 7.91 -8.47
C GLY A 93 -11.76 8.45 -7.47
N PHE A 94 -11.16 9.61 -7.76
CA PHE A 94 -10.27 10.32 -6.84
C PHE A 94 -11.03 11.48 -6.21
N ASP A 95 -11.63 11.24 -5.04
CA ASP A 95 -12.28 12.31 -4.29
C ASP A 95 -11.27 13.17 -3.53
N ALA A 96 -11.71 14.33 -3.04
CA ALA A 96 -10.85 15.25 -2.30
C ALA A 96 -10.27 14.62 -1.03
N PHE A 97 -10.98 13.65 -0.43
CA PHE A 97 -10.52 12.95 0.76
C PHE A 97 -9.31 12.06 0.44
N LEU A 98 -9.43 11.19 -0.56
CA LEU A 98 -8.35 10.35 -1.05
C LEU A 98 -7.15 11.19 -1.51
N MET A 99 -7.41 12.23 -2.31
CA MET A 99 -6.35 13.11 -2.80
C MET A 99 -5.60 13.81 -1.66
N SER A 100 -6.30 14.16 -0.57
CA SER A 100 -5.67 14.79 0.61
C SER A 100 -4.63 13.89 1.28
N GLN A 101 -4.72 12.57 1.09
CA GLN A 101 -3.83 11.56 1.68
C GLN A 101 -2.72 11.08 0.72
N MET A 102 -2.49 11.79 -0.39
CA MET A 102 -1.38 11.53 -1.34
C MET A 102 -0.18 12.42 -1.00
N TRP A 103 0.45 12.17 0.14
CA TRP A 103 1.53 13.01 0.70
C TRP A 103 2.84 12.87 -0.07
N ASP A 104 3.19 11.64 -0.48
CA ASP A 104 4.40 11.34 -1.25
C ASP A 104 4.46 12.03 -2.62
N CYS A 105 3.34 12.57 -3.09
CA CYS A 105 3.23 13.22 -4.39
C CYS A 105 2.50 14.58 -4.28
N GLN A 106 2.59 15.26 -3.14
CA GLN A 106 1.79 16.46 -2.87
C GLN A 106 1.98 17.58 -3.90
N GLU A 107 3.22 17.79 -4.36
CA GLU A 107 3.56 18.85 -5.31
C GLU A 107 3.13 18.53 -6.74
N ASP A 108 3.15 17.25 -7.11
CA ASP A 108 2.90 16.79 -8.48
C ASP A 108 1.50 16.20 -8.71
N ARG A 109 0.77 15.81 -7.67
CA ARG A 109 -0.52 15.09 -7.81
C ARG A 109 -1.49 15.80 -8.75
N GLU A 110 -1.64 17.12 -8.61
CA GLU A 110 -2.57 17.90 -9.43
C GLU A 110 -2.12 17.92 -10.89
N ARG A 111 -0.81 18.08 -11.12
CA ARG A 111 -0.21 18.01 -12.46
C ARG A 111 -0.42 16.63 -13.07
N ILE A 112 -0.15 15.55 -12.33
CA ILE A 112 -0.30 14.16 -12.79
C ILE A 112 -1.74 13.88 -13.22
N PHE A 113 -2.73 14.16 -12.36
CA PHE A 113 -4.14 13.93 -12.71
C PHE A 113 -4.60 14.83 -13.87
N LYS A 114 -4.02 16.03 -13.97
CA LYS A 114 -4.32 16.96 -15.07
C LYS A 114 -3.64 16.57 -16.37
N GLU A 115 -2.45 15.97 -16.38
CA GLU A 115 -1.66 15.74 -17.60
C GLU A 115 -1.76 14.30 -18.08
N CYS A 116 -1.88 13.33 -17.18
CA CYS A 116 -2.03 11.93 -17.55
C CYS A 116 -3.41 11.68 -18.19
N ARG A 117 -3.39 10.96 -19.31
CA ARG A 117 -4.57 10.61 -20.11
C ARG A 117 -4.68 9.12 -20.38
N TYR A 118 -3.66 8.37 -20.01
CA TYR A 118 -3.55 6.95 -20.26
C TYR A 118 -3.10 6.22 -19.00
N GLN A 119 -3.44 4.94 -18.95
CA GLN A 119 -3.11 4.07 -17.85
C GLN A 119 -2.76 2.67 -18.35
N VAL A 120 -1.89 1.99 -17.59
CA VAL A 120 -1.73 0.54 -17.62
C VAL A 120 -2.05 0.03 -16.23
N VAL A 121 -2.88 -1.01 -16.15
CA VAL A 121 -3.21 -1.66 -14.88
C VAL A 121 -2.45 -2.98 -14.82
N ALA A 122 -1.80 -3.23 -13.70
CA ALA A 122 -1.15 -4.48 -13.38
C ALA A 122 -1.68 -5.02 -12.06
N THR A 123 -1.69 -6.35 -11.91
CA THR A 123 -2.17 -7.00 -10.68
C THR A 123 -1.53 -8.36 -10.47
N ASP A 124 -1.33 -8.72 -9.21
CA ASP A 124 -1.18 -10.12 -8.84
C ASP A 124 -2.53 -10.85 -8.91
N MET A 125 -2.50 -12.17 -8.97
CA MET A 125 -3.66 -13.06 -8.93
C MET A 125 -3.24 -14.35 -8.23
N LEU A 126 -4.19 -14.95 -7.50
CA LEU A 126 -3.97 -16.18 -6.71
C LEU A 126 -2.93 -16.02 -5.58
N ALA A 127 -2.65 -14.78 -5.19
CA ALA A 127 -1.64 -14.44 -4.20
C ALA A 127 -2.05 -14.68 -2.75
N ALA A 128 -3.34 -14.72 -2.48
CA ALA A 128 -3.90 -14.80 -1.12
C ALA A 128 -3.48 -16.05 -0.33
N ALA A 129 -2.95 -17.07 -0.99
CA ALA A 129 -2.50 -18.31 -0.35
C ALA A 129 -0.99 -18.34 -0.07
N LEU A 130 -0.23 -17.31 -0.48
CA LEU A 130 1.18 -17.19 -0.08
C LEU A 130 1.33 -16.63 1.33
N PRO A 131 2.43 -16.98 2.03
CA PRO A 131 2.86 -16.27 3.23
C PRO A 131 2.98 -14.76 2.97
N ALA A 132 2.59 -13.94 3.94
CA ALA A 132 2.56 -12.48 3.81
C ALA A 132 3.91 -11.89 3.36
N LEU A 133 5.01 -12.36 3.96
CA LEU A 133 6.36 -11.90 3.64
C LEU A 133 6.80 -12.27 2.22
N GLU A 134 6.43 -13.46 1.75
CA GLU A 134 6.76 -13.92 0.40
C GLU A 134 6.00 -13.10 -0.65
N ARG A 135 4.68 -12.93 -0.44
CA ARG A 135 3.84 -12.10 -1.29
C ARG A 135 4.32 -10.65 -1.34
N ALA A 136 4.68 -10.07 -0.19
CA ALA A 136 5.17 -8.69 -0.11
C ALA A 136 6.42 -8.45 -0.96
N ASN A 137 7.37 -9.38 -0.93
CA ASN A 137 8.58 -9.28 -1.75
C ASN A 137 8.25 -9.43 -3.24
N LEU A 138 7.45 -10.43 -3.61
CA LEU A 138 7.03 -10.64 -4.99
C LEU A 138 6.27 -9.42 -5.57
N ASP A 139 5.36 -8.84 -4.80
CA ASP A 139 4.60 -7.65 -5.19
C ASP A 139 5.53 -6.43 -5.36
N ALA A 140 6.54 -6.28 -4.50
CA ALA A 140 7.56 -5.24 -4.63
C ALA A 140 8.46 -5.44 -5.87
N ASP A 141 8.94 -6.66 -6.10
CA ASP A 141 9.74 -7.03 -7.29
C ASP A 141 8.93 -6.78 -8.57
N PHE A 142 7.63 -7.06 -8.54
CA PHE A 142 6.75 -6.77 -9.67
C PHE A 142 6.60 -5.27 -9.94
N VAL A 143 6.48 -4.43 -8.90
CA VAL A 143 6.44 -2.97 -9.06
C VAL A 143 7.73 -2.45 -9.70
N GLU A 144 8.89 -2.94 -9.27
CA GLU A 144 10.19 -2.56 -9.83
C GLU A 144 10.33 -3.01 -11.29
N ALA A 145 9.91 -4.23 -11.61
CA ALA A 145 9.87 -4.75 -12.98
C ALA A 145 8.99 -3.88 -13.89
N LEU A 146 7.81 -3.45 -13.41
CA LEU A 146 6.93 -2.55 -14.15
C LEU A 146 7.56 -1.17 -14.35
N ALA A 147 8.29 -0.66 -13.35
CA ALA A 147 8.98 0.63 -13.44
C ALA A 147 10.12 0.62 -14.47
N GLU A 148 10.79 -0.52 -14.64
CA GLU A 148 11.79 -0.75 -15.70
C GLU A 148 11.14 -0.91 -17.07
N LEU A 149 10.06 -1.69 -17.18
CA LEU A 149 9.34 -1.93 -18.44
C LEU A 149 8.65 -0.69 -19.01
N TYR A 150 8.25 0.24 -18.15
CA TYR A 150 7.52 1.45 -18.53
C TYR A 150 8.27 2.73 -18.12
N PRO A 151 9.40 3.05 -18.78
CA PRO A 151 10.26 4.16 -18.39
C PRO A 151 9.59 5.54 -18.54
N THR A 152 8.56 5.64 -19.39
CA THR A 152 7.76 6.87 -19.60
C THR A 152 6.59 7.01 -18.61
N CYS A 153 6.43 6.08 -17.67
CA CYS A 153 5.45 6.19 -16.59
C CYS A 153 5.75 7.45 -15.77
N GLU A 154 4.72 8.24 -15.47
CA GLU A 154 4.82 9.44 -14.65
C GLU A 154 4.59 9.13 -13.17
N ALA A 155 3.64 8.24 -12.88
CA ALA A 155 3.26 7.93 -11.51
C ALA A 155 2.63 6.53 -11.36
N PHE A 156 2.81 5.96 -10.18
CA PHE A 156 2.17 4.72 -9.74
C PHE A 156 1.09 5.05 -8.72
N TYR A 157 -0.14 4.63 -9.00
CA TYR A 157 -1.25 4.67 -8.05
C TYR A 157 -1.59 3.25 -7.58
N PHE A 158 -1.56 3.02 -6.28
CA PHE A 158 -1.84 1.73 -5.65
C PHE A 158 -3.25 1.75 -5.08
N GLN A 159 -4.17 1.01 -5.70
CA GLN A 159 -5.60 1.15 -5.37
C GLN A 159 -5.91 0.65 -3.96
N ASN A 160 -5.17 -0.35 -3.47
CA ASN A 160 -5.37 -0.98 -2.17
C ASN A 160 -5.16 -0.02 -1.00
N CYS A 161 -4.20 0.89 -1.11
CA CYS A 161 -3.83 1.84 -0.04
C CYS A 161 -4.11 3.31 -0.41
N GLY A 162 -4.50 3.58 -1.65
CA GLY A 162 -4.76 4.93 -2.13
C GLY A 162 -3.50 5.78 -2.31
N LYS A 163 -2.32 5.17 -2.30
CA LYS A 163 -1.03 5.87 -2.40
C LYS A 163 -0.71 6.22 -3.86
N LEU A 164 -0.17 7.42 -4.07
CA LEU A 164 0.35 7.88 -5.35
C LEU A 164 1.83 8.21 -5.20
N LEU A 165 2.68 7.57 -6.01
CA LEU A 165 4.13 7.80 -6.04
C LEU A 165 4.57 8.29 -7.41
N LEU A 166 5.59 9.15 -7.45
CA LEU A 166 6.28 9.43 -8.71
C LEU A 166 6.98 8.17 -9.20
N ALA A 167 6.93 7.94 -10.51
CA ALA A 167 7.62 6.80 -11.10
C ALA A 167 9.14 6.88 -10.94
N GLU A 168 9.70 8.09 -10.81
CA GLU A 168 11.12 8.29 -10.50
C GLU A 168 11.48 7.80 -9.09
N ASP A 169 10.63 8.03 -8.10
CA ASP A 169 10.85 7.54 -6.73
C ASP A 169 10.81 6.01 -6.67
N VAL A 170 9.93 5.40 -7.47
CA VAL A 170 9.86 3.93 -7.61
C VAL A 170 11.09 3.37 -8.33
N ARG A 171 11.73 4.10 -9.24
CA ARG A 171 12.95 3.63 -9.94
C ARG A 171 14.24 3.86 -9.16
N SER A 172 14.26 4.85 -8.26
CA SER A 172 15.51 5.35 -7.65
C SER A 172 15.66 5.00 -6.17
N HIS A 173 14.65 4.41 -5.52
CA HIS A 173 14.75 4.00 -4.12
C HIS A 173 15.93 3.04 -3.89
N GLN A 174 16.38 2.98 -2.64
CA GLN A 174 17.46 2.11 -2.18
C GLN A 174 16.99 1.17 -1.05
N ILE A 175 15.68 1.06 -0.86
CA ILE A 175 15.05 0.20 0.14
C ILE A 175 15.24 -1.26 -0.29
N GLU A 176 15.56 -2.13 0.66
CA GLU A 176 15.77 -3.56 0.45
C GLU A 176 14.69 -4.39 1.17
N GLY A 177 14.53 -5.66 0.77
CA GLY A 177 13.66 -6.60 1.47
C GLY A 177 12.17 -6.22 1.46
N SER A 178 11.45 -6.63 2.51
CA SER A 178 10.00 -6.46 2.63
C SER A 178 9.56 -5.03 2.89
N ASP A 179 10.46 -4.15 3.35
CA ASP A 179 10.17 -2.73 3.55
C ASP A 179 9.84 -2.02 2.23
N ARG A 180 10.22 -2.59 1.08
CA ARG A 180 9.79 -2.12 -0.23
C ARG A 180 8.26 -2.18 -0.36
N PHE A 181 7.63 -3.24 0.11
CA PHE A 181 6.17 -3.31 0.17
C PHE A 181 5.58 -2.27 1.12
N ILE A 182 6.20 -2.03 2.29
CA ILE A 182 5.76 -0.98 3.21
C ILE A 182 5.83 0.39 2.53
N ARG A 183 6.87 0.64 1.70
CA ARG A 183 6.99 1.87 0.91
C ARG A 183 5.88 1.99 -0.14
N PHE A 184 5.54 0.95 -0.87
CA PHE A 184 4.61 1.03 -2.01
C PHE A 184 3.16 0.74 -1.63
N GLY A 185 2.95 -0.39 -0.96
CA GLY A 185 1.66 -0.98 -0.62
C GLY A 185 0.99 -0.43 0.63
N VAL A 186 1.67 0.41 1.43
CA VAL A 186 1.11 0.96 2.68
C VAL A 186 1.10 2.49 2.67
N ASN A 187 -0.07 3.07 2.95
CA ASN A 187 -0.25 4.51 3.08
C ASN A 187 -0.53 4.88 4.54
N VAL A 188 0.30 5.76 5.12
CA VAL A 188 0.01 6.36 6.43
C VAL A 188 -0.76 7.65 6.19
N ARG A 189 -1.93 7.76 6.79
CA ARG A 189 -2.85 8.88 6.61
C ARG A 189 -2.93 9.69 7.89
N PHE A 190 -3.16 10.99 7.75
CA PHE A 190 -3.22 11.92 8.87
C PHE A 190 -4.48 12.78 8.80
N PHE A 191 -5.13 12.93 9.96
CA PHE A 191 -6.37 13.68 10.12
C PHE A 191 -6.34 14.51 11.41
N ASN A 192 -6.92 15.71 11.36
CA ASN A 192 -7.23 16.49 12.54
C ASN A 192 -8.71 16.29 12.89
N ILE A 193 -9.03 16.14 14.18
CA ILE A 193 -10.42 16.00 14.63
C ILE A 193 -11.05 17.39 14.81
N GLU A 194 -12.18 17.61 14.15
CA GLU A 194 -12.86 18.90 14.19
C GLU A 194 -13.36 19.22 15.62
N GLY A 195 -13.00 20.41 16.11
CA GLY A 195 -13.45 20.89 17.42
C GLY A 195 -12.63 20.39 18.60
N THR A 196 -11.53 19.66 18.38
CA THR A 196 -10.58 19.24 19.41
C THR A 196 -9.14 19.53 19.00
N GLU A 197 -8.17 19.27 19.89
CA GLU A 197 -6.74 19.28 19.58
C GLU A 197 -6.23 17.87 19.18
N ASP A 198 -7.16 16.93 19.03
CA ASP A 198 -6.82 15.53 18.74
C ASP A 198 -6.50 15.33 17.26
N MET A 199 -5.62 14.38 17.04
CA MET A 199 -5.16 13.91 15.75
C MET A 199 -5.42 12.41 15.63
N LEU A 200 -5.62 11.96 14.40
CA LEU A 200 -5.76 10.56 14.05
C LEU A 200 -4.74 10.22 12.97
N ILE A 201 -3.95 9.17 13.20
CA ILE A 201 -3.11 8.54 12.18
C ILE A 201 -3.55 7.10 12.01
N ASP A 202 -3.62 6.64 10.77
CA ASP A 202 -3.81 5.22 10.49
C ASP A 202 -3.00 4.76 9.27
N THR A 203 -2.81 3.45 9.15
CA THR A 203 -2.30 2.85 7.91
C THR A 203 -3.44 2.30 7.08
N VAL A 204 -3.27 2.25 5.77
CA VAL A 204 -4.12 1.46 4.87
C VAL A 204 -3.21 0.68 3.93
N GLY A 205 -3.50 -0.61 3.76
CA GLY A 205 -2.88 -1.44 2.73
C GLY A 205 -2.37 -2.78 3.23
N MET A 206 -2.11 -2.90 4.54
CA MET A 206 -1.64 -4.14 5.18
C MET A 206 -2.63 -5.30 4.97
N SER A 207 -3.93 -5.00 4.88
CA SER A 207 -4.97 -5.99 4.62
C SER A 207 -4.78 -6.76 3.30
N THR A 208 -4.03 -6.21 2.34
CA THR A 208 -3.65 -6.92 1.11
C THR A 208 -2.90 -8.21 1.44
N LEU A 209 -2.13 -8.22 2.52
CA LEU A 209 -1.35 -9.36 3.01
C LEU A 209 -2.03 -10.10 4.18
N PHE A 210 -3.32 -9.84 4.44
CA PHE A 210 -4.05 -10.29 5.64
C PHE A 210 -3.50 -9.77 6.99
N LEU A 211 -2.64 -8.77 6.95
CA LEU A 211 -2.07 -8.16 8.15
C LEU A 211 -2.94 -6.98 8.61
N PRO A 212 -2.98 -6.68 9.92
CA PRO A 212 -3.74 -5.55 10.42
C PRO A 212 -3.11 -4.22 10.00
N ASP A 213 -3.97 -3.25 9.71
CA ASP A 213 -3.56 -1.85 9.65
C ASP A 213 -3.43 -1.28 11.08
N LEU A 214 -2.72 -0.18 11.24
CA LEU A 214 -2.48 0.48 12.52
C LEU A 214 -3.37 1.70 12.69
N GLN A 215 -3.63 2.09 13.94
CA GLN A 215 -4.37 3.29 14.28
C GLN A 215 -3.83 3.95 15.56
N TYR A 216 -3.81 5.29 15.54
CA TYR A 216 -3.37 6.14 16.65
C TYR A 216 -4.32 7.31 16.76
N HIS A 217 -4.92 7.50 17.93
CA HIS A 217 -5.71 8.68 18.25
C HIS A 217 -5.09 9.39 19.45
N PHE A 218 -4.59 10.60 19.21
CA PHE A 218 -3.62 11.21 20.11
C PHE A 218 -3.62 12.73 20.06
N HIS A 219 -2.98 13.36 21.04
CA HIS A 219 -2.75 14.80 21.10
C HIS A 219 -1.34 15.10 21.59
N GLY A 220 -0.85 16.33 21.36
CA GLY A 220 0.36 16.84 22.02
C GLY A 220 1.70 16.17 21.66
N MET A 221 1.72 15.30 20.64
CA MET A 221 2.94 14.70 20.07
C MET A 221 3.12 15.15 18.62
N ASP A 222 4.37 15.27 18.15
CA ASP A 222 4.66 15.56 16.75
C ASP A 222 4.12 14.41 15.86
N PRO A 223 3.19 14.69 14.92
CA PRO A 223 2.61 13.65 14.08
C PRO A 223 3.65 12.94 13.22
N ASN A 224 4.77 13.57 12.85
CA ASN A 224 5.82 12.91 12.08
C ASN A 224 6.49 11.77 12.86
N TRP A 225 6.59 11.90 14.18
CA TRP A 225 7.11 10.84 15.04
C TRP A 225 6.17 9.63 15.04
N VAL A 226 4.87 9.88 15.07
CA VAL A 226 3.83 8.84 15.03
C VAL A 226 3.76 8.20 13.65
N VAL A 227 3.91 8.96 12.56
CA VAL A 227 4.02 8.41 11.19
C VAL A 227 5.21 7.46 11.08
N ASN A 228 6.39 7.86 11.55
CA ASN A 228 7.59 7.02 11.52
C ASN A 228 7.40 5.74 12.37
N HIS A 229 6.79 5.87 13.55
CA HIS A 229 6.44 4.74 14.39
C HIS A 229 5.46 3.79 13.68
N ALA A 230 4.43 4.32 12.99
CA ALA A 230 3.49 3.50 12.23
C ALA A 230 4.18 2.69 11.12
N TYR A 231 5.12 3.28 10.39
CA TYR A 231 5.90 2.53 9.40
C TYR A 231 6.79 1.45 10.04
N ASN A 232 7.45 1.75 11.16
CA ASN A 232 8.28 0.79 11.88
C ASN A 232 7.47 -0.39 12.40
N VAL A 233 6.29 -0.15 12.99
CA VAL A 233 5.43 -1.23 13.50
C VAL A 233 4.83 -2.02 12.35
N ALA A 234 4.44 -1.39 11.24
CA ALA A 234 3.94 -2.10 10.06
C ALA A 234 5.02 -3.02 9.44
N SER A 235 6.26 -2.55 9.36
CA SER A 235 7.42 -3.35 8.97
C SER A 235 7.63 -4.54 9.92
N TYR A 236 7.65 -4.30 11.24
CA TYR A 236 7.77 -5.36 12.24
C TYR A 236 6.68 -6.43 12.13
N ILE A 237 5.41 -6.01 11.95
CA ILE A 237 4.27 -6.90 11.74
C ILE A 237 4.46 -7.77 10.49
N LEU A 238 4.95 -7.18 9.39
CA LEU A 238 5.19 -7.93 8.16
C LEU A 238 6.33 -8.95 8.31
N GLU A 239 7.46 -8.54 8.89
CA GLU A 239 8.63 -9.39 9.04
C GLU A 239 8.40 -10.58 9.98
N HIS A 240 7.54 -10.42 10.97
CA HIS A 240 7.33 -11.40 12.04
C HIS A 240 5.93 -12.05 12.01
N ASP A 241 5.19 -11.89 10.91
CA ASP A 241 3.86 -12.50 10.68
C ASP A 241 2.83 -12.15 11.78
N ASN A 242 2.67 -10.84 12.03
CA ASN A 242 1.75 -10.26 13.01
C ASN A 242 1.84 -10.90 14.41
N PRO A 243 2.99 -10.74 15.12
CA PRO A 243 3.20 -11.41 16.40
C PRO A 243 2.42 -10.75 17.56
N ILE A 244 1.93 -9.52 17.39
CA ILE A 244 1.35 -8.70 18.46
C ILE A 244 -0.09 -9.17 18.75
N GLN A 245 -0.35 -9.57 19.99
CA GLN A 245 -1.68 -10.01 20.43
C GLN A 245 -2.48 -8.89 21.09
N ASP A 246 -3.79 -9.11 21.21
CA ASP A 246 -4.68 -8.16 21.90
C ASP A 246 -4.24 -7.95 23.36
N GLY A 247 -4.01 -6.68 23.71
CA GLY A 247 -3.58 -6.27 25.04
C GLY A 247 -2.07 -6.31 25.29
N GLU A 248 -1.25 -6.75 24.33
CA GLU A 248 0.22 -6.64 24.40
C GLU A 248 0.69 -5.20 24.20
N THR A 249 2.01 -4.99 24.18
CA THR A 249 2.61 -3.67 24.05
C THR A 249 3.65 -3.61 22.93
N VAL A 250 3.84 -2.42 22.40
CA VAL A 250 4.98 -2.05 21.55
C VAL A 250 5.78 -0.94 22.21
N ASP A 251 7.07 -0.87 21.86
CA ASP A 251 7.94 0.24 22.25
C ASP A 251 7.35 1.57 21.77
N GLY A 252 7.24 2.57 22.65
CA GLY A 252 6.71 3.88 22.31
C GLY A 252 7.77 4.82 21.72
N VAL A 253 7.44 6.11 21.65
CA VAL A 253 8.35 7.14 21.14
C VAL A 253 8.73 8.15 22.21
N GLU A 254 10.03 8.43 22.32
CA GLU A 254 10.58 9.52 23.12
C GLU A 254 11.55 10.35 22.28
N ASN A 255 11.40 11.68 22.27
CA ASN A 255 12.26 12.60 21.50
C ASN A 255 12.43 12.22 20.01
N GLY A 256 11.36 11.70 19.40
CA GLY A 256 11.35 11.25 18.00
C GLY A 256 12.11 9.96 17.71
N GLN A 257 12.45 9.17 18.74
CA GLN A 257 13.09 7.86 18.61
C GLN A 257 12.28 6.79 19.34
N MET A 258 12.37 5.54 18.85
CA MET A 258 11.79 4.39 19.55
C MET A 258 12.43 4.26 20.94
N SER A 259 11.61 4.08 21.98
CA SER A 259 12.05 3.91 23.36
C SER A 259 11.43 2.66 23.98
N ARG A 260 12.30 1.74 24.43
CA ARG A 260 11.89 0.53 25.17
C ARG A 260 11.35 0.83 26.57
N GLU A 261 11.67 1.99 27.11
CA GLU A 261 11.22 2.41 28.45
C GLU A 261 9.75 2.83 28.44
N ILE A 262 9.24 3.21 27.27
CA ILE A 262 7.83 3.55 27.05
C ILE A 262 7.18 2.34 26.38
N GLN A 263 6.10 1.83 26.95
CA GLN A 263 5.35 0.71 26.40
C GLN A 263 3.91 1.16 26.14
N TRP A 264 3.52 1.15 24.86
CA TRP A 264 2.18 1.51 24.42
C TRP A 264 1.35 0.26 24.21
N LYS A 265 0.13 0.26 24.76
CA LYS A 265 -0.75 -0.91 24.71
C LYS A 265 -1.43 -1.00 23.36
N CYS A 266 -1.50 -2.21 22.81
CA CYS A 266 -2.13 -2.52 21.54
C CYS A 266 -3.47 -3.22 21.75
N GLN A 267 -4.49 -2.85 20.98
CA GLN A 267 -5.80 -3.48 21.02
C GLN A 267 -6.39 -3.61 19.62
N TYR A 268 -7.03 -4.74 19.32
CA TYR A 268 -7.73 -4.88 18.04
C TYR A 268 -9.09 -4.18 18.08
N GLU A 269 -9.27 -3.22 17.19
CA GLU A 269 -10.50 -2.42 17.09
C GLU A 269 -10.99 -2.29 15.64
N ASP A 270 -12.20 -1.75 15.47
CA ASP A 270 -12.66 -1.28 14.17
C ASP A 270 -12.08 0.12 13.88
N ALA A 271 -11.69 0.34 12.62
CA ALA A 271 -11.16 1.62 12.19
C ALA A 271 -12.12 2.80 12.47
N MET A 272 -11.58 3.86 13.07
CA MET A 272 -12.29 5.11 13.35
C MET A 272 -12.59 5.91 12.09
N ILE A 273 -11.88 5.64 10.99
CA ILE A 273 -12.06 6.35 9.73
C ILE A 273 -12.04 5.39 8.55
N GLN A 274 -12.90 5.69 7.57
CA GLN A 274 -13.09 4.87 6.38
C GLN A 274 -11.77 4.61 5.62
N PRO A 275 -11.63 3.44 4.98
CA PRO A 275 -12.64 2.38 4.85
C PRO A 275 -12.79 1.54 6.14
N PRO A 276 -13.98 0.96 6.41
CA PRO A 276 -14.18 0.05 7.54
C PRO A 276 -13.26 -1.17 7.43
N ARG A 277 -12.49 -1.45 8.48
CA ARG A 277 -11.56 -2.59 8.57
C ARG A 277 -11.16 -2.78 10.04
N GLY A 278 -10.61 -3.96 10.36
CA GLY A 278 -9.93 -4.17 11.62
C GLY A 278 -8.57 -3.47 11.64
N VAL A 279 -8.22 -2.89 12.77
CA VAL A 279 -6.94 -2.23 13.02
C VAL A 279 -6.35 -2.68 14.35
N LEU A 280 -5.03 -2.59 14.47
CA LEU A 280 -4.33 -2.60 15.74
C LEU A 280 -4.23 -1.14 16.23
N ASP A 281 -5.08 -0.78 17.18
CA ASP A 281 -5.05 0.52 17.85
C ASP A 281 -3.91 0.55 18.87
N ILE A 282 -3.10 1.61 18.83
CA ILE A 282 -1.93 1.78 19.69
C ILE A 282 -2.21 2.95 20.64
N ASN A 283 -2.43 2.62 21.91
CA ASN A 283 -2.69 3.59 22.97
C ASN A 283 -1.38 4.22 23.43
N MET A 284 -1.19 5.49 23.05
CA MET A 284 0.02 6.28 23.29
C MET A 284 0.17 6.81 24.74
N GLY A 285 -0.51 6.19 25.71
CA GLY A 285 -0.44 6.55 27.13
C GLY A 285 -0.94 7.96 27.40
N ASP A 286 -0.09 8.81 27.99
CA ASP A 286 -0.44 10.21 28.32
C ASP A 286 -0.77 11.07 27.09
N TYR A 287 -0.40 10.60 25.89
CA TYR A 287 -0.72 11.26 24.62
C TYR A 287 -1.99 10.70 23.97
N ALA A 288 -2.58 9.62 24.49
CA ALA A 288 -3.75 8.99 23.90
C ALA A 288 -5.00 9.85 24.09
N SER A 289 -5.78 9.99 23.02
CA SER A 289 -7.04 10.71 23.01
C SER A 289 -8.24 9.76 23.04
N GLY A 290 -9.38 10.25 23.54
CA GLY A 290 -10.59 9.47 23.68
C GLY A 290 -10.64 8.63 24.98
N LYS A 291 -11.81 8.06 25.27
CA LYS A 291 -12.01 7.18 26.44
C LYS A 291 -12.03 5.73 25.96
N ARG A 292 -10.86 5.18 25.65
CA ARG A 292 -10.70 3.79 25.26
C ARG A 292 -9.77 3.10 26.23
#